data_AF-A0AA41Q460-F1
#
_entry.id   AF-A0AA41Q460-F1
#
_cell.length_a   1.000
_cell.length_b   1.000
_cell.length_c   1.000
_cell.angle_alpha   90.00
_cell.angle_beta   90.00
_cell.angle_gamma   90.00
#
_symmetry.space_group_name_H-M   'P 1'
#
loop_
_entity.id
_entity.type
_entity.pdbx_description
1 polymer ?
#
loop_
_entity_poly.entity_id
_entity_poly.type
_entity_poly.pdbx_seq_one_letter_code
_entity_poly.pdbx_strand_id
1 'polypeptide(L)'
;MAYFDAASAEPLHPAARAAFLSALEEGWADPARQYHDGRRARLLLDAARETVATVLGARPDEVAFTGSGTQAVQLALLGTLAGRRRVGAHAVVSAVEHSSVLHAAEQHEARGGEITRTVVDRTGRVDLAALENDLRADTAAVALQSANHEVGTLQPVAEAADLCAARGIPLIVDAAQSVGRVAVPDGWSVLAASAHKWGGPAGVGVLVVKKGTRYASPLPYDEREARRVPGFVNVPAIVAAAVALGAVATGGDDENRRLAGLVDKIRTRVPQTVPDVEVVGDPVARLPHLVTFSCLYVDGEALLTALDRAGFAVSSGSSCTSSTLTPSHVLAAMGVLSQGNVRVSLPHGTPAAEVDRFLAVLPGIVADLRAVTGVTPGVLPSAAGTAADSAIADSAIADSPMPESAEPGTGEQGSGEPGSPALVLDTLGRRCPIPVIELAKHIGEVPPGALVAVLSDDEAARLDVPAWCEMTGHAYAGERPSPEGGVAYLVRRTS
;
A
#
# COMPACT_ATOMS: atom_id res chain seq x y z
N MET A 1 -6.73 7.47 24.57
CA MET A 1 -5.86 7.04 23.46
C MET A 1 -6.72 7.08 22.21
N ALA A 2 -6.31 7.80 21.18
CA ALA A 2 -6.97 7.80 19.87
C ALA A 2 -6.44 6.61 19.05
N TYR A 3 -7.35 5.85 18.45
CA TYR A 3 -6.99 4.70 17.62
C TYR A 3 -7.05 5.09 16.15
N PHE A 4 -5.90 5.24 15.49
CA PHE A 4 -5.75 5.63 14.08
C PHE A 4 -5.08 4.52 13.25
N ASP A 5 -5.46 3.27 13.48
CA ASP A 5 -4.97 2.10 12.73
C ASP A 5 -6.10 1.22 12.16
N ALA A 6 -7.20 1.85 11.72
CA ALA A 6 -8.34 1.16 11.12
C ALA A 6 -8.00 0.31 9.88
N ALA A 7 -6.93 0.67 9.14
CA ALA A 7 -6.44 -0.10 8.02
C ALA A 7 -5.87 -1.46 8.44
N SER A 8 -5.43 -1.62 9.69
CA SER A 8 -5.11 -2.93 10.27
C SER A 8 -6.39 -3.66 10.69
N ALA A 9 -7.20 -3.04 11.54
CA ALA A 9 -8.51 -3.56 11.96
C ALA A 9 -9.45 -2.45 12.43
N GLU A 10 -10.72 -2.58 12.09
CA GLU A 10 -11.79 -1.74 12.65
C GLU A 10 -12.22 -2.27 14.03
N PRO A 11 -12.54 -1.39 14.99
CA PRO A 11 -13.25 -1.79 16.19
C PRO A 11 -14.54 -2.54 15.85
N LEU A 12 -14.88 -3.56 16.65
CA LEU A 12 -16.09 -4.36 16.43
C LEU A 12 -17.33 -3.45 16.48
N HIS A 13 -18.09 -3.45 15.39
CA HIS A 13 -19.29 -2.64 15.26
C HIS A 13 -20.32 -3.02 16.35
N PRO A 14 -21.00 -2.06 17.01
CA PRO A 14 -21.93 -2.37 18.10
C PRO A 14 -23.03 -3.36 17.72
N ALA A 15 -23.59 -3.24 16.51
CA ALA A 15 -24.59 -4.19 16.00
C ALA A 15 -23.98 -5.59 15.77
N ALA A 16 -22.72 -5.66 15.33
CA ALA A 16 -22.01 -6.93 15.16
C ALA A 16 -21.77 -7.63 16.49
N ARG A 17 -21.40 -6.87 17.53
CA ARG A 17 -21.24 -7.40 18.90
C ARG A 17 -22.54 -8.00 19.42
N ALA A 18 -23.67 -7.29 19.27
CA ALA A 18 -24.97 -7.78 19.70
C ALA A 18 -25.38 -9.05 18.94
N ALA A 19 -25.20 -9.05 17.61
CA ALA A 19 -25.48 -10.19 16.76
C ALA A 19 -24.60 -11.41 17.09
N PHE A 20 -23.31 -11.19 17.37
CA PHE A 20 -22.38 -12.24 17.77
C PHE A 20 -22.86 -12.95 19.04
N LEU A 21 -23.20 -12.19 20.08
CA LEU A 21 -23.65 -12.73 21.37
C LEU A 21 -24.94 -13.54 21.23
N SER A 22 -25.92 -13.03 20.47
CA SER A 22 -27.15 -13.77 20.19
C SER A 22 -26.87 -15.05 19.39
N ALA A 23 -26.01 -14.98 18.38
CA ALA A 23 -25.72 -16.13 17.53
C ALA A 23 -24.91 -17.23 18.23
N LEU A 24 -24.21 -16.95 19.33
CA LEU A 24 -23.54 -17.99 20.13
C LEU A 24 -24.52 -19.03 20.70
N GLU A 25 -25.73 -18.60 21.07
CA GLU A 25 -26.76 -19.49 21.61
C GLU A 25 -27.47 -20.29 20.51
N GLU A 26 -27.55 -19.72 19.31
CA GLU A 26 -28.43 -20.20 18.25
C GLU A 26 -27.71 -20.88 17.07
N GLY A 27 -26.45 -20.53 16.84
CA GLY A 27 -25.66 -20.89 15.66
C GLY A 27 -24.52 -21.87 15.92
N TRP A 28 -24.43 -22.48 17.11
CA TRP A 28 -23.34 -23.38 17.47
C TRP A 28 -23.40 -24.76 16.78
N ALA A 29 -24.58 -25.19 16.35
CA ALA A 29 -24.82 -26.53 15.80
C ALA A 29 -24.34 -26.66 14.34
N ASP A 30 -24.09 -27.89 13.91
CA ASP A 30 -23.67 -28.19 12.52
C ASP A 30 -24.81 -27.87 11.52
N PRO A 31 -24.65 -26.87 10.63
CA PRO A 31 -25.71 -26.48 9.71
C PRO A 31 -26.00 -27.56 8.64
N ALA A 32 -25.15 -28.58 8.50
CA ALA A 32 -25.39 -29.72 7.60
C ALA A 32 -26.40 -30.73 8.17
N ARG A 33 -26.79 -30.61 9.44
CA ARG A 33 -27.65 -31.59 10.11
C ARG A 33 -29.12 -31.21 10.04
N GLN A 34 -29.95 -32.23 9.94
CA GLN A 34 -31.40 -32.07 9.77
C GLN A 34 -32.16 -31.86 11.07
N TYR A 35 -31.55 -32.03 12.25
CA TYR A 35 -32.23 -31.76 13.53
C TYR A 35 -32.47 -30.26 13.73
N HIS A 36 -33.33 -29.90 14.70
CA HIS A 36 -33.80 -28.54 14.93
C HIS A 36 -32.66 -27.51 14.96
N ASP A 37 -31.63 -27.75 15.79
CA ASP A 37 -30.54 -26.79 15.97
C ASP A 37 -29.65 -26.66 14.72
N GLY A 38 -29.46 -27.76 13.97
CA GLY A 38 -28.76 -27.72 12.68
C GLY A 38 -29.51 -26.90 11.63
N ARG A 39 -30.84 -27.02 11.57
CA ARG A 39 -31.67 -26.16 10.70
C ARG A 39 -31.62 -24.69 11.12
N ARG A 40 -31.61 -24.40 12.43
CA ARG A 40 -31.45 -23.02 12.94
C ARG A 40 -30.11 -22.41 12.54
N ALA A 41 -29.01 -23.14 12.75
CA ALA A 41 -27.68 -22.71 12.33
C ALA A 41 -27.60 -22.51 10.79
N ARG A 42 -28.26 -23.38 10.01
CA ARG A 42 -28.36 -23.23 8.55
C ARG A 42 -29.06 -21.93 8.16
N LEU A 43 -30.22 -21.63 8.76
CA LEU A 43 -30.96 -20.40 8.48
C LEU A 43 -30.13 -19.14 8.77
N LEU A 44 -29.40 -19.13 9.90
CA LEU A 44 -28.50 -18.02 10.26
C LEU A 44 -27.37 -17.84 9.24
N LEU A 45 -26.74 -18.94 8.83
CA LEU A 45 -25.66 -18.93 7.85
C LEU A 45 -26.15 -18.44 6.48
N ASP A 46 -27.33 -18.90 6.05
CA ASP A 46 -27.89 -18.55 4.74
C ASP A 46 -28.30 -17.06 4.71
N ALA A 47 -28.91 -16.53 5.78
CA ALA A 47 -29.25 -15.11 5.89
C ALA A 47 -28.00 -14.21 5.91
N ALA A 48 -26.94 -14.63 6.61
CA ALA A 48 -25.66 -13.91 6.59
C ALA A 48 -25.03 -13.91 5.20
N ARG A 49 -25.11 -15.04 4.48
CA ARG A 49 -24.64 -15.17 3.10
C ARG A 49 -25.41 -14.28 2.13
N GLU A 50 -26.73 -14.20 2.27
CA GLU A 50 -27.58 -13.31 1.47
C GLU A 50 -27.23 -11.83 1.69
N THR A 51 -27.00 -11.43 2.94
CA THR A 51 -26.60 -10.06 3.27
C THR A 51 -25.27 -9.70 2.61
N VAL A 52 -24.25 -10.56 2.76
CA VAL A 52 -22.93 -10.35 2.16
C VAL A 52 -23.02 -10.34 0.63
N ALA A 53 -23.77 -11.27 0.05
CA ALA A 53 -23.95 -11.34 -1.40
C ALA A 53 -24.62 -10.06 -1.95
N THR A 54 -25.63 -9.54 -1.26
CA THR A 54 -26.32 -8.31 -1.65
C THR A 54 -25.38 -7.10 -1.68
N VAL A 55 -24.59 -6.90 -0.62
CA VAL A 55 -23.64 -5.78 -0.54
C VAL A 55 -22.54 -5.89 -1.61
N LEU A 56 -22.12 -7.10 -1.94
CA LEU A 56 -21.07 -7.35 -2.95
C LEU A 56 -21.61 -7.49 -4.38
N GLY A 57 -22.91 -7.30 -4.62
CA GLY A 57 -23.49 -7.49 -5.96
C GLY A 57 -23.31 -8.92 -6.51
N ALA A 58 -23.33 -9.92 -5.63
CA ALA A 58 -23.11 -11.33 -5.94
C ALA A 58 -24.37 -12.17 -5.66
N ARG A 59 -24.36 -13.43 -6.14
CA ARG A 59 -25.39 -14.40 -5.76
C ARG A 59 -24.99 -15.10 -4.46
N PRO A 60 -25.95 -15.48 -3.60
CA PRO A 60 -25.64 -16.18 -2.35
C PRO A 60 -24.79 -17.44 -2.57
N ASP A 61 -25.02 -18.21 -3.63
CA ASP A 61 -24.25 -19.43 -3.93
C ASP A 61 -22.84 -19.19 -4.52
N GLU A 62 -22.50 -17.94 -4.83
CA GLU A 62 -21.16 -17.51 -5.20
C GLU A 62 -20.29 -17.20 -3.98
N VAL A 63 -20.89 -16.95 -2.82
CA VAL A 63 -20.20 -16.57 -1.57
C VAL A 63 -19.80 -17.81 -0.77
N ALA A 64 -18.57 -17.82 -0.28
CA ALA A 64 -18.03 -18.78 0.69
C ALA A 64 -17.33 -18.02 1.83
N PHE A 65 -17.33 -18.60 3.04
CA PHE A 65 -16.65 -18.04 4.21
C PHE A 65 -15.36 -18.79 4.53
N THR A 66 -14.33 -18.06 4.91
CA THR A 66 -13.02 -18.58 5.31
C THR A 66 -12.70 -18.19 6.76
N GLY A 67 -11.68 -18.80 7.35
CA GLY A 67 -11.20 -18.45 8.69
C GLY A 67 -10.42 -17.13 8.77
N SER A 68 -10.10 -16.51 7.63
CA SER A 68 -9.47 -15.18 7.57
C SER A 68 -9.50 -14.61 6.16
N GLY A 69 -9.32 -13.29 6.03
CA GLY A 69 -9.10 -12.64 4.74
C GLY A 69 -7.87 -13.18 4.00
N THR A 70 -6.77 -13.45 4.72
CA THR A 70 -5.58 -14.10 4.15
C THR A 70 -5.92 -15.43 3.48
N GLN A 71 -6.68 -16.29 4.15
CA GLN A 71 -7.12 -17.56 3.56
C GLN A 71 -8.00 -17.33 2.33
N ALA A 72 -8.91 -16.34 2.36
CA ALA A 72 -9.76 -16.01 1.21
C ALA A 72 -8.92 -15.57 0.01
N VAL A 73 -7.94 -14.68 0.19
CA VAL A 73 -7.05 -14.20 -0.86
C VAL A 73 -6.21 -15.33 -1.45
N GLN A 74 -5.61 -16.17 -0.60
CA GLN A 74 -4.79 -17.29 -1.06
C GLN A 74 -5.63 -18.31 -1.85
N LEU A 75 -6.84 -18.62 -1.39
CA LEU A 75 -7.78 -19.48 -2.10
C LEU A 75 -8.25 -18.86 -3.41
N ALA A 76 -8.48 -17.54 -3.44
CA ALA A 76 -8.86 -16.82 -4.65
C ALA A 76 -7.82 -16.99 -5.76
N LEU A 77 -6.53 -16.75 -5.46
CA LEU A 77 -5.46 -16.88 -6.43
C LEU A 77 -5.19 -18.34 -6.80
N LEU A 78 -4.84 -19.17 -5.82
CA LEU A 78 -4.43 -20.56 -6.06
C LEU A 78 -5.57 -21.41 -6.62
N GLY A 79 -6.80 -21.16 -6.18
CA GLY A 79 -7.95 -21.91 -6.66
C GLY A 79 -8.38 -21.55 -8.08
N THR A 80 -8.21 -20.28 -8.47
CA THR A 80 -8.40 -19.84 -9.86
C THR A 80 -7.35 -20.45 -10.78
N LEU A 81 -6.07 -20.42 -10.37
CA LEU A 81 -4.97 -21.03 -11.11
C LEU A 81 -5.17 -22.55 -11.26
N ALA A 82 -5.51 -23.26 -10.19
CA ALA A 82 -5.80 -24.69 -10.23
C ALA A 82 -6.98 -25.05 -11.16
N GLY A 83 -8.03 -24.21 -11.13
CA GLY A 83 -9.19 -24.33 -12.02
C GLY A 83 -8.85 -24.10 -13.49
N ARG A 84 -7.82 -23.29 -13.77
CA ARG A 84 -7.39 -22.88 -15.11
C ARG A 84 -6.06 -23.47 -15.58
N ARG A 85 -5.53 -24.49 -14.91
CA ARG A 85 -4.28 -25.18 -15.28
C ARG A 85 -4.15 -25.65 -16.74
N ARG A 86 -5.27 -25.78 -17.47
CA ARG A 86 -5.29 -26.16 -18.90
C ARG A 86 -5.04 -24.97 -19.84
N VAL A 87 -5.20 -23.75 -19.35
CA VAL A 87 -4.92 -22.51 -20.09
C VAL A 87 -3.42 -22.22 -20.01
N GLY A 88 -2.85 -22.30 -18.81
CA GLY A 88 -1.43 -22.10 -18.57
C GLY A 88 -1.14 -22.02 -17.08
N ALA A 89 0.11 -21.72 -16.76
CA ALA A 89 0.59 -21.52 -15.40
C ALA A 89 1.13 -20.10 -15.17
N HIS A 90 0.89 -19.18 -16.10
CA HIS A 90 1.23 -17.77 -15.92
C HIS A 90 0.11 -17.01 -15.18
N ALA A 91 0.47 -16.15 -14.23
CA ALA A 91 -0.44 -15.14 -13.69
C ALA A 91 0.24 -13.78 -13.54
N VAL A 92 -0.56 -12.72 -13.58
CA VAL A 92 -0.10 -11.36 -13.35
C VAL A 92 -0.63 -10.87 -12.00
N VAL A 93 0.22 -10.24 -11.20
CA VAL A 93 -0.15 -9.59 -9.93
C VAL A 93 0.39 -8.16 -9.91
N SER A 94 -0.26 -7.24 -9.22
CA SER A 94 0.31 -5.89 -9.03
C SER A 94 1.55 -5.94 -8.14
N ALA A 95 2.52 -5.04 -8.36
CA ALA A 95 3.70 -4.91 -7.50
C ALA A 95 3.37 -4.47 -6.07
N VAL A 96 2.22 -3.85 -5.85
CA VAL A 96 1.82 -3.27 -4.54
C VAL A 96 0.83 -4.14 -3.76
N GLU A 97 0.55 -5.37 -4.21
CA GLU A 97 -0.40 -6.27 -3.54
C GLU A 97 -0.07 -6.50 -2.05
N HIS A 98 -1.07 -6.89 -1.27
CA HIS A 98 -0.85 -7.35 0.10
C HIS A 98 0.00 -8.64 0.12
N SER A 99 0.78 -8.82 1.19
CA SER A 99 1.68 -9.97 1.32
C SER A 99 0.98 -11.33 1.18
N SER A 100 -0.32 -11.43 1.50
CA SER A 100 -1.09 -12.67 1.28
C SER A 100 -1.19 -13.07 -0.19
N VAL A 101 -1.28 -12.10 -1.12
CA VAL A 101 -1.27 -12.36 -2.57
C VAL A 101 0.15 -12.75 -2.99
N LEU A 102 1.15 -11.99 -2.54
CA LEU A 102 2.55 -12.23 -2.89
C LEU A 102 3.03 -13.62 -2.42
N HIS A 103 2.72 -14.02 -1.19
CA HIS A 103 3.04 -15.36 -0.70
C HIS A 103 2.31 -16.47 -1.47
N ALA A 104 1.08 -16.23 -1.94
CA ALA A 104 0.37 -17.19 -2.81
C ALA A 104 1.00 -17.27 -4.20
N ALA A 105 1.47 -16.15 -4.73
CA ALA A 105 2.20 -16.06 -5.99
C ALA A 105 3.55 -16.81 -5.88
N GLU A 106 4.32 -16.59 -4.81
CA GLU A 106 5.56 -17.31 -4.51
C GLU A 106 5.34 -18.82 -4.38
N GLN A 107 4.26 -19.23 -3.72
CA GLN A 107 3.90 -20.66 -3.63
C GLN A 107 3.59 -21.25 -5.01
N HIS A 108 3.00 -20.47 -5.91
CA HIS A 108 2.72 -20.89 -7.29
C HIS A 108 4.01 -21.00 -8.11
N GLU A 109 4.94 -20.04 -7.98
CA GLU A 109 6.28 -20.11 -8.57
C GLU A 109 7.06 -21.33 -8.09
N ALA A 110 7.04 -21.60 -6.77
CA ALA A 110 7.68 -22.78 -6.18
C ALA A 110 7.12 -24.11 -6.71
N ARG A 111 5.94 -24.09 -7.33
CA ARG A 111 5.30 -25.25 -7.99
C ARG A 111 5.51 -25.28 -9.51
N GLY A 112 6.39 -24.42 -10.03
CA GLY A 112 6.72 -24.32 -11.46
C GLY A 112 5.78 -23.41 -12.24
N GLY A 113 4.96 -22.60 -11.56
CA GLY A 113 4.21 -21.52 -12.18
C GLY A 113 5.07 -20.31 -12.50
N GLU A 114 4.52 -19.36 -13.25
CA GLU A 114 5.18 -18.09 -13.57
C GLU A 114 4.34 -16.91 -13.10
N ILE A 115 4.97 -15.92 -12.47
CA ILE A 115 4.33 -14.70 -12.02
C ILE A 115 4.99 -13.49 -12.68
N THR A 116 4.19 -12.67 -13.34
CA THR A 116 4.61 -11.33 -13.73
C THR A 116 4.07 -10.32 -12.71
N ARG A 117 4.94 -9.41 -12.24
CA ARG A 117 4.56 -8.31 -11.34
C ARG A 117 4.42 -7.03 -12.15
N THR A 118 3.19 -6.56 -12.35
CA THR A 118 2.92 -5.31 -13.09
C THR A 118 3.28 -4.11 -12.22
N VAL A 119 3.95 -3.14 -12.86
CA VAL A 119 4.42 -1.90 -12.22
C VAL A 119 3.28 -0.96 -11.85
N VAL A 120 3.60 -0.01 -10.96
CA VAL A 120 2.74 1.09 -10.56
C VAL A 120 3.43 2.43 -10.81
N ASP A 121 2.63 3.49 -10.86
CA ASP A 121 3.15 4.86 -10.81
C ASP A 121 3.52 5.31 -9.38
N ARG A 122 4.02 6.54 -9.26
CA ARG A 122 4.39 7.16 -7.98
C ARG A 122 3.21 7.37 -7.02
N THR A 123 1.97 7.30 -7.50
CA THR A 123 0.77 7.34 -6.65
C THR A 123 0.37 5.95 -6.15
N GLY A 124 1.03 4.90 -6.61
CA GLY A 124 0.73 3.51 -6.28
C GLY A 124 -0.42 2.95 -7.10
N ARG A 125 -0.79 3.59 -8.22
CA ARG A 125 -1.83 3.11 -9.15
C ARG A 125 -1.18 2.24 -10.23
N VAL A 126 -1.80 1.09 -10.55
CA VAL A 126 -1.31 0.19 -11.61
C VAL A 126 -1.32 0.88 -12.97
N ASP A 127 -0.21 0.73 -13.70
CA ASP A 127 -0.12 1.13 -15.10
C ASP A 127 -0.89 0.11 -15.97
N LEU A 128 -2.01 0.55 -16.53
CA LEU A 128 -2.86 -0.29 -17.38
C LEU A 128 -2.19 -0.68 -18.70
N ALA A 129 -1.30 0.15 -19.24
CA ALA A 129 -0.56 -0.18 -20.46
C ALA A 129 0.50 -1.25 -20.17
N ALA A 130 1.19 -1.13 -19.03
CA ALA A 130 2.09 -2.19 -18.55
C ALA A 130 1.32 -3.49 -18.29
N LEU A 131 0.17 -3.41 -17.60
CA LEU A 131 -0.69 -4.57 -17.36
C LEU A 131 -1.06 -5.25 -18.68
N GLU A 132 -1.52 -4.49 -19.67
CA GLU A 132 -1.89 -5.03 -20.98
C GLU A 132 -0.72 -5.74 -21.68
N ASN A 133 0.49 -5.18 -21.60
CA ASN A 133 1.69 -5.80 -22.17
C ASN A 133 2.13 -7.07 -21.43
N ASP A 134 1.84 -7.16 -20.13
CA ASP A 134 2.14 -8.33 -19.31
C ASP A 134 1.20 -9.51 -19.61
N LEU A 135 0.05 -9.28 -20.26
CA LEU A 135 -0.90 -10.33 -20.61
C LEU A 135 -0.41 -11.17 -21.78
N ARG A 136 -0.18 -12.45 -21.49
CA ARG A 136 0.22 -13.50 -22.43
C ARG A 136 -0.96 -14.40 -22.82
N ALA A 137 -0.82 -15.16 -23.91
CA ALA A 137 -1.83 -16.11 -24.38
C ALA A 137 -2.14 -17.24 -23.37
N ASP A 138 -1.17 -17.59 -22.52
CA ASP A 138 -1.27 -18.62 -21.48
C ASP A 138 -1.56 -18.04 -20.08
N THR A 139 -1.88 -16.74 -19.98
CA THR A 139 -2.24 -16.11 -18.71
C THR A 139 -3.51 -16.71 -18.14
N ALA A 140 -3.38 -17.38 -17.00
CA ALA A 140 -4.46 -18.09 -16.35
C ALA A 140 -5.28 -17.18 -15.42
N ALA A 141 -4.68 -16.15 -14.82
CA ALA A 141 -5.36 -15.21 -13.93
C ALA A 141 -4.61 -13.87 -13.81
N VAL A 142 -5.34 -12.82 -13.41
CA VAL A 142 -4.79 -11.53 -12.97
C VAL A 142 -5.28 -11.25 -11.55
N ALA A 143 -4.41 -10.78 -10.65
CA ALA A 143 -4.80 -10.34 -9.31
C ALA A 143 -4.47 -8.86 -9.08
N LEU A 144 -5.45 -8.12 -8.56
CA LEU A 144 -5.37 -6.70 -8.30
C LEU A 144 -6.19 -6.36 -7.05
N GLN A 145 -5.56 -5.81 -6.02
CA GLN A 145 -6.30 -5.24 -4.89
C GLN A 145 -7.15 -4.06 -5.36
N SER A 146 -8.32 -3.87 -4.78
CA SER A 146 -9.20 -2.74 -5.13
C SER A 146 -8.70 -1.40 -4.59
N ALA A 147 -8.00 -1.42 -3.46
CA ALA A 147 -7.42 -0.26 -2.84
C ALA A 147 -6.17 -0.67 -2.05
N ASN A 148 -5.14 0.17 -2.08
CA ASN A 148 -3.90 -0.13 -1.39
C ASN A 148 -4.03 0.06 0.13
N HIS A 149 -3.60 -0.95 0.88
CA HIS A 149 -3.68 -0.99 2.35
C HIS A 149 -2.65 -0.10 3.06
N GLU A 150 -1.64 0.39 2.36
CA GLU A 150 -0.61 1.29 2.92
C GLU A 150 -0.86 2.75 2.55
N VAL A 151 -1.15 3.06 1.28
CA VAL A 151 -1.26 4.45 0.80
C VAL A 151 -2.68 4.87 0.42
N GLY A 152 -3.64 3.94 0.48
CA GLY A 152 -5.05 4.21 0.26
C GLY A 152 -5.46 4.36 -1.21
N THR A 153 -4.53 4.41 -2.15
CA THR A 153 -4.82 4.56 -3.60
C THR A 153 -5.79 3.50 -4.10
N LEU A 154 -6.87 3.94 -4.76
CA LEU A 154 -7.84 3.09 -5.43
C LEU A 154 -7.27 2.62 -6.78
N GLN A 155 -7.36 1.33 -7.04
CA GLN A 155 -6.86 0.74 -8.28
C GLN A 155 -7.89 0.83 -9.41
N PRO A 156 -7.47 0.81 -10.68
CA PRO A 156 -8.34 0.82 -11.86
C PRO A 156 -9.04 -0.54 -12.08
N VAL A 157 -9.89 -0.96 -11.14
CA VAL A 157 -10.51 -2.30 -11.16
C VAL A 157 -11.41 -2.49 -12.38
N ALA A 158 -12.22 -1.49 -12.75
CA ALA A 158 -13.14 -1.59 -13.87
C ALA A 158 -12.38 -1.72 -15.21
N GLU A 159 -11.37 -0.87 -15.39
CA GLU A 159 -10.55 -0.86 -16.60
C GLU A 159 -9.70 -2.13 -16.71
N ALA A 160 -9.14 -2.61 -15.60
CA ALA A 160 -8.45 -3.90 -15.55
C ALA A 160 -9.41 -5.07 -15.85
N ALA A 161 -10.66 -5.00 -15.38
CA ALA A 161 -11.67 -6.01 -15.67
C ALA A 161 -12.02 -6.05 -17.17
N ASP A 162 -12.16 -4.89 -17.82
CA ASP A 162 -12.40 -4.82 -19.26
C ASP A 162 -11.24 -5.43 -20.07
N LEU A 163 -9.99 -5.09 -19.72
CA LEU A 163 -8.79 -5.68 -20.33
C LEU A 163 -8.73 -7.21 -20.17
N CYS A 164 -9.07 -7.71 -18.99
CA CYS A 164 -9.10 -9.14 -18.67
C CYS A 164 -10.24 -9.85 -19.42
N ALA A 165 -11.43 -9.26 -19.45
CA ALA A 165 -12.61 -9.80 -20.10
C ALA A 165 -12.43 -9.94 -21.61
N ALA A 166 -11.79 -8.95 -22.26
CA ALA A 166 -11.46 -9.00 -23.68
C ALA A 166 -10.60 -10.22 -24.08
N ARG A 167 -9.84 -10.78 -23.13
CA ARG A 167 -8.96 -11.95 -23.31
C ARG A 167 -9.47 -13.22 -22.60
N GLY A 168 -10.64 -13.18 -21.97
CA GLY A 168 -11.20 -14.32 -21.23
C GLY A 168 -10.36 -14.75 -20.01
N ILE A 169 -9.62 -13.80 -19.42
CA ILE A 169 -8.79 -13.99 -18.23
C ILE A 169 -9.62 -13.56 -17.00
N PRO A 170 -9.71 -14.37 -15.94
CA PRO A 170 -10.40 -13.96 -14.73
C PRO A 170 -9.58 -12.93 -13.95
N LEU A 171 -10.24 -11.83 -13.57
CA LEU A 171 -9.71 -10.87 -12.60
C LEU A 171 -10.07 -11.30 -11.17
N ILE A 172 -9.06 -11.43 -10.32
CA ILE A 172 -9.16 -11.65 -8.88
C ILE A 172 -8.97 -10.29 -8.19
N VAL A 173 -9.89 -9.92 -7.32
CA VAL A 173 -9.82 -8.67 -6.56
C VAL A 173 -9.64 -8.93 -5.06
N ASP A 174 -8.55 -8.44 -4.49
CA ASP A 174 -8.44 -8.28 -3.04
C ASP A 174 -9.20 -7.00 -2.63
N ALA A 175 -10.35 -7.19 -2.01
CA ALA A 175 -11.25 -6.12 -1.61
C ALA A 175 -11.22 -5.84 -0.10
N ALA A 176 -10.22 -6.36 0.63
CA ALA A 176 -10.17 -6.23 2.07
C ALA A 176 -10.24 -4.78 2.58
N GLN A 177 -9.64 -3.82 1.86
CA GLN A 177 -9.63 -2.41 2.27
C GLN A 177 -10.83 -1.58 1.75
N SER A 178 -11.54 -2.10 0.74
CA SER A 178 -12.65 -1.38 0.10
C SER A 178 -14.02 -1.83 0.62
N VAL A 179 -14.22 -3.13 0.85
CA VAL A 179 -15.51 -3.67 1.32
C VAL A 179 -15.87 -3.08 2.68
N GLY A 180 -17.08 -2.53 2.76
CA GLY A 180 -17.57 -1.81 3.94
C GLY A 180 -17.05 -0.36 4.06
N ARG A 181 -16.28 0.11 3.07
CA ARG A 181 -15.85 1.51 2.92
C ARG A 181 -16.41 2.07 1.63
N VAL A 182 -15.84 1.71 0.49
CA VAL A 182 -16.20 2.24 -0.82
C VAL A 182 -16.73 1.11 -1.71
N ALA A 183 -17.53 1.48 -2.71
CA ALA A 183 -18.00 0.51 -3.70
C ALA A 183 -16.81 -0.12 -4.44
N VAL A 184 -16.81 -1.44 -4.57
CA VAL A 184 -15.86 -2.16 -5.42
C VAL A 184 -16.45 -2.16 -6.82
N PRO A 185 -15.74 -1.65 -7.85
CA PRO A 185 -16.24 -1.68 -9.22
C PRO A 185 -16.57 -3.10 -9.70
N ASP A 186 -17.55 -3.22 -10.59
CA ASP A 186 -17.95 -4.50 -11.19
C ASP A 186 -16.87 -5.07 -12.13
N GLY A 187 -17.10 -6.29 -12.65
CA GLY A 187 -16.26 -6.92 -13.69
C GLY A 187 -15.25 -7.94 -13.16
N TRP A 188 -15.04 -8.02 -11.85
CA TRP A 188 -14.22 -9.06 -11.23
C TRP A 188 -14.86 -10.46 -11.36
N SER A 189 -14.00 -11.48 -11.44
CA SER A 189 -14.40 -12.90 -11.53
C SER A 189 -14.34 -13.62 -10.18
N VAL A 190 -13.40 -13.19 -9.33
CA VAL A 190 -13.20 -13.68 -7.97
C VAL A 190 -12.91 -12.49 -7.06
N LEU A 191 -13.47 -12.48 -5.86
CA LEU A 191 -13.24 -11.43 -4.86
C LEU A 191 -12.91 -12.04 -3.50
N ALA A 192 -11.94 -11.45 -2.81
CA ALA A 192 -11.61 -11.79 -1.43
C ALA A 192 -11.78 -10.58 -0.51
N ALA A 193 -12.22 -10.80 0.74
CA ALA A 193 -12.37 -9.72 1.72
C ALA A 193 -12.18 -10.24 3.17
N SER A 194 -12.02 -9.34 4.14
CA SER A 194 -11.77 -9.68 5.56
C SER A 194 -12.70 -8.92 6.51
N ALA A 195 -13.44 -9.63 7.35
CA ALA A 195 -14.52 -9.03 8.14
C ALA A 195 -14.06 -7.98 9.16
N HIS A 196 -12.89 -8.16 9.75
CA HIS A 196 -12.35 -7.18 10.71
C HIS A 196 -12.02 -5.83 10.08
N LYS A 197 -12.04 -5.68 8.74
CA LYS A 197 -11.76 -4.41 8.06
C LYS A 197 -12.97 -3.47 8.01
N TRP A 198 -14.17 -3.99 8.29
CA TRP A 198 -15.43 -3.23 8.32
C TRP A 198 -16.16 -3.32 9.67
N GLY A 199 -15.45 -3.71 10.72
CA GLY A 199 -16.00 -3.82 12.07
C GLY A 199 -16.74 -5.14 12.34
N GLY A 200 -16.52 -6.17 11.52
CA GLY A 200 -16.86 -7.55 11.88
C GLY A 200 -15.80 -8.18 12.81
N PRO A 201 -16.04 -9.39 13.35
CA PRO A 201 -15.04 -10.09 14.13
C PRO A 201 -13.84 -10.52 13.27
N ALA A 202 -12.67 -10.62 13.89
CA ALA A 202 -11.56 -11.38 13.31
C ALA A 202 -11.94 -12.86 13.16
N GLY A 203 -11.25 -13.59 12.29
CA GLY A 203 -11.52 -15.01 12.07
C GLY A 203 -12.59 -15.31 11.00
N VAL A 204 -13.02 -14.30 10.24
CA VAL A 204 -13.96 -14.45 9.11
C VAL A 204 -13.39 -13.72 7.89
N GLY A 205 -13.14 -14.47 6.83
CA GLY A 205 -12.94 -13.93 5.48
C GLY A 205 -14.09 -14.30 4.56
N VAL A 206 -14.16 -13.60 3.43
CA VAL A 206 -15.17 -13.81 2.39
C VAL A 206 -14.46 -14.11 1.09
N LEU A 207 -14.85 -15.19 0.43
CA LEU A 207 -14.42 -15.57 -0.92
C LEU A 207 -15.66 -15.61 -1.81
N VAL A 208 -15.67 -14.82 -2.87
CA VAL A 208 -16.74 -14.85 -3.88
C VAL A 208 -16.16 -15.35 -5.19
N VAL A 209 -16.78 -16.37 -5.78
CA VAL A 209 -16.41 -16.89 -7.11
C VAL A 209 -17.64 -16.80 -8.00
N LYS A 210 -17.63 -15.89 -8.97
CA LYS A 210 -18.75 -15.71 -9.91
C LYS A 210 -19.06 -17.00 -10.66
N LYS A 211 -20.33 -17.24 -10.96
CA LYS A 211 -20.75 -18.35 -11.83
C LYS A 211 -20.09 -18.21 -13.20
N GLY A 212 -19.62 -19.34 -13.73
CA GLY A 212 -18.88 -19.39 -15.00
C GLY A 212 -17.36 -19.32 -14.83
N THR A 213 -16.86 -18.75 -13.73
CA THR A 213 -15.43 -18.74 -13.43
C THR A 213 -14.93 -20.15 -13.13
N ARG A 214 -13.89 -20.58 -13.86
CA ARG A 214 -13.24 -21.88 -13.63
C ARG A 214 -12.41 -21.79 -12.35
N TYR A 215 -12.80 -22.57 -11.35
CA TYR A 215 -12.18 -22.60 -10.03
C TYR A 215 -12.11 -24.03 -9.51
N ALA A 216 -11.03 -24.38 -8.84
CA ALA A 216 -10.88 -25.64 -8.11
C ALA A 216 -10.15 -25.37 -6.80
N SER A 217 -10.69 -25.80 -5.65
CA SER A 217 -10.00 -25.58 -4.38
C SER A 217 -8.63 -26.27 -4.38
N PRO A 218 -7.55 -25.59 -3.96
CA PRO A 218 -6.23 -26.20 -3.79
C PRO A 218 -6.14 -27.05 -2.52
N LEU A 219 -7.19 -27.07 -1.69
CA LEU A 219 -7.26 -27.83 -0.45
C LEU A 219 -7.90 -29.21 -0.67
N PRO A 220 -7.73 -30.16 0.28
CA PRO A 220 -8.44 -31.44 0.25
C PRO A 220 -9.97 -31.27 0.14
N TYR A 221 -10.62 -32.29 -0.41
CA TYR A 221 -12.06 -32.27 -0.67
C TYR A 221 -12.89 -32.21 0.63
N ASP A 222 -13.88 -31.31 0.64
CA ASP A 222 -14.96 -31.20 1.63
C ASP A 222 -16.20 -30.68 0.87
N GLU A 223 -17.40 -31.04 1.33
CA GLU A 223 -18.66 -30.60 0.73
C GLU A 223 -19.10 -29.21 1.21
N ARG A 224 -18.53 -28.74 2.34
CA ARG A 224 -18.86 -27.45 2.95
C ARG A 224 -18.43 -26.27 2.09
N GLU A 225 -19.08 -25.12 2.30
CA GLU A 225 -18.80 -23.84 1.62
C GLU A 225 -18.62 -24.00 0.10
N ALA A 226 -19.57 -24.69 -0.54
CA ALA A 226 -19.58 -24.99 -1.98
C ALA A 226 -18.33 -25.73 -2.49
N ARG A 227 -17.72 -26.58 -1.65
CA ARG A 227 -16.48 -27.32 -1.92
C ARG A 227 -15.25 -26.42 -2.09
N ARG A 228 -15.33 -25.16 -1.64
CA ARG A 228 -14.25 -24.18 -1.76
C ARG A 228 -13.38 -24.17 -0.51
N VAL A 229 -14.00 -24.28 0.66
CA VAL A 229 -13.34 -24.15 1.97
C VAL A 229 -13.70 -25.35 2.85
N PRO A 230 -12.73 -26.20 3.22
CA PRO A 230 -12.96 -27.29 4.13
C PRO A 230 -13.08 -26.81 5.58
N GLY A 231 -13.77 -27.59 6.41
CA GLY A 231 -13.85 -27.37 7.85
C GLY A 231 -15.18 -26.82 8.37
N PHE A 232 -15.30 -26.79 9.70
CA PHE A 232 -16.51 -26.35 10.38
C PHE A 232 -16.65 -24.82 10.31
N VAL A 233 -17.85 -24.35 9.97
CA VAL A 233 -18.12 -22.92 9.78
C VAL A 233 -18.41 -22.24 11.11
N ASN A 234 -17.82 -21.07 11.33
CA ASN A 234 -18.08 -20.26 12.51
C ASN A 234 -19.32 -19.38 12.28
N VAL A 235 -20.51 -19.99 12.35
CA VAL A 235 -21.79 -19.30 12.09
C VAL A 235 -21.96 -18.04 12.95
N PRO A 236 -21.68 -18.03 14.27
CA PRO A 236 -21.82 -16.81 15.07
C PRO A 236 -20.96 -15.65 14.56
N ALA A 237 -19.71 -15.91 14.20
CA ALA A 237 -18.81 -14.89 13.67
C ALA A 237 -19.25 -14.41 12.28
N ILE A 238 -19.73 -15.32 11.43
CA ILE A 238 -20.25 -14.99 10.09
C ILE A 238 -21.49 -14.09 10.18
N VAL A 239 -22.42 -14.39 11.10
CA VAL A 239 -23.60 -13.54 11.33
C VAL A 239 -23.18 -12.14 11.78
N ALA A 240 -22.26 -12.05 12.74
CA ALA A 240 -21.75 -10.76 13.19
C ALA A 240 -21.05 -9.97 12.07
N ALA A 241 -20.26 -10.63 11.23
CA ALA A 241 -19.60 -10.03 10.08
C ALA A 241 -20.59 -9.48 9.05
N ALA A 242 -21.66 -10.23 8.76
CA ALA A 242 -22.71 -9.82 7.84
C ALA A 242 -23.53 -8.64 8.38
N VAL A 243 -23.87 -8.65 9.68
CA VAL A 243 -24.56 -7.53 10.33
C VAL A 243 -23.71 -6.27 10.33
N ALA A 244 -22.40 -6.38 10.62
CA ALA A 244 -21.47 -5.26 10.49
C ALA A 244 -21.49 -4.68 9.08
N LEU A 245 -21.34 -5.56 8.07
CA LEU A 245 -21.26 -5.15 6.66
C LEU A 245 -22.54 -4.45 6.19
N GLY A 246 -23.71 -5.00 6.52
CA GLY A 246 -24.99 -4.39 6.18
C GLY A 246 -25.19 -3.02 6.86
N ALA A 247 -24.73 -2.89 8.12
CA ALA A 247 -24.80 -1.63 8.85
C ALA A 247 -23.90 -0.55 8.22
N VAL A 248 -22.64 -0.86 7.91
CA VAL A 248 -21.74 0.14 7.31
C VAL A 248 -22.08 0.44 5.85
N ALA A 249 -22.66 -0.51 5.11
CA ALA A 249 -23.19 -0.25 3.77
C ALA A 249 -24.37 0.73 3.82
N THR A 250 -25.18 0.69 4.88
CA THR A 250 -26.32 1.58 5.08
C THR A 250 -25.87 2.87 5.78
N GLY A 251 -25.52 3.90 5.01
CA GLY A 251 -25.06 5.19 5.54
C GLY A 251 -23.54 5.42 5.47
N GLY A 252 -22.80 4.50 4.85
CA GLY A 252 -21.36 4.62 4.64
C GLY A 252 -20.95 5.88 3.88
N ASP A 253 -21.75 6.36 2.93
CA ASP A 253 -21.40 7.52 2.09
C ASP A 253 -21.18 8.81 2.89
N ASP A 254 -22.05 9.11 3.85
CA ASP A 254 -21.93 10.32 4.67
C ASP A 254 -20.76 10.22 5.66
N GLU A 255 -20.57 9.04 6.24
CA GLU A 255 -19.44 8.73 7.11
C GLU A 255 -18.10 8.83 6.35
N ASN A 256 -18.01 8.23 5.17
CA ASN A 256 -16.85 8.32 4.29
C ASN A 256 -16.57 9.76 3.88
N ARG A 257 -17.59 10.56 3.56
CA ARG A 257 -17.43 11.98 3.24
C ARG A 257 -16.85 12.76 4.43
N ARG A 258 -17.29 12.44 5.66
CA ARG A 258 -16.73 13.04 6.87
C ARG A 258 -15.27 12.64 7.07
N LEU A 259 -14.95 11.34 6.99
CA LEU A 259 -13.59 10.84 7.15
C LEU A 259 -12.66 11.40 6.07
N ALA A 260 -13.13 11.53 4.82
CA ALA A 260 -12.38 12.15 3.72
C ALA A 260 -11.99 13.59 4.06
N GLY A 261 -12.91 14.39 4.61
CA GLY A 261 -12.60 15.75 5.06
C GLY A 261 -11.58 15.81 6.20
N LEU A 262 -11.58 14.83 7.11
CA LEU A 262 -10.56 14.72 8.16
C LEU A 262 -9.20 14.31 7.59
N VAL A 263 -9.19 13.38 6.64
CA VAL A 263 -7.97 12.97 5.93
C VAL A 263 -7.40 14.11 5.08
N ASP A 264 -8.24 14.88 4.38
CA ASP A 264 -7.84 16.08 3.63
C ASP A 264 -7.17 17.11 4.54
N LYS A 265 -7.72 17.28 5.76
CA LYS A 265 -7.13 18.14 6.77
C LYS A 265 -5.72 17.66 7.15
N ILE A 266 -5.52 16.35 7.36
CA ILE A 266 -4.19 15.79 7.66
C ILE A 266 -3.24 15.99 6.48
N ARG A 267 -3.65 15.59 5.26
CA ARG A 267 -2.86 15.73 4.02
C ARG A 267 -2.41 17.17 3.78
N THR A 268 -3.26 18.14 4.11
CA THR A 268 -2.95 19.58 3.93
C THR A 268 -2.08 20.13 5.04
N ARG A 269 -2.37 19.78 6.31
CA ARG A 269 -1.73 20.42 7.47
C ARG A 269 -0.36 19.86 7.78
N VAL A 270 -0.15 18.55 7.60
CA VAL A 270 1.14 17.93 7.96
C VAL A 270 2.31 18.57 7.18
N PRO A 271 2.27 18.75 5.85
CA PRO A 271 3.37 19.40 5.12
C PRO A 271 3.54 20.89 5.46
N GLN A 272 2.50 21.55 5.99
CA GLN A 272 2.57 22.96 6.41
C GLN A 272 3.22 23.13 7.78
N THR A 273 3.09 22.14 8.66
CA THR A 273 3.58 22.24 10.05
C THR A 273 4.81 21.40 10.32
N VAL A 274 5.12 20.44 9.45
CA VAL A 274 6.29 19.56 9.56
C VAL A 274 7.12 19.72 8.27
N PRO A 275 8.31 20.35 8.34
CA PRO A 275 9.21 20.45 7.19
C PRO A 275 9.67 19.08 6.68
N ASP A 276 10.11 19.00 5.43
CA ASP A 276 10.69 17.79 4.85
C ASP A 276 9.78 16.55 5.00
N VAL A 277 8.50 16.70 4.65
CA VAL A 277 7.51 15.61 4.65
C VAL A 277 6.96 15.39 3.24
N GLU A 278 6.86 14.12 2.85
CA GLU A 278 6.17 13.68 1.64
C GLU A 278 4.86 13.00 2.03
N VAL A 279 3.73 13.46 1.48
CA VAL A 279 2.44 12.76 1.59
C VAL A 279 2.28 11.89 0.35
N VAL A 280 2.11 10.58 0.55
CA VAL A 280 2.07 9.59 -0.55
C VAL A 280 0.65 9.14 -0.87
N GLY A 281 0.51 8.42 -1.98
CA GLY A 281 -0.77 7.94 -2.50
C GLY A 281 -1.55 8.99 -3.30
N ASP A 282 -2.51 8.52 -4.08
CA ASP A 282 -3.28 9.35 -5.02
C ASP A 282 -4.07 10.48 -4.29
N PRO A 283 -3.95 11.75 -4.74
CA PRO A 283 -4.60 12.89 -4.10
C PRO A 283 -6.11 12.98 -4.35
N VAL A 284 -6.69 12.11 -5.16
CA VAL A 284 -8.13 12.10 -5.50
C VAL A 284 -8.70 10.69 -5.36
N ALA A 285 -8.19 9.73 -6.11
CA ALA A 285 -8.67 8.35 -6.16
C ALA A 285 -8.08 7.53 -5.02
N ARG A 286 -8.55 7.76 -3.79
CA ARG A 286 -8.09 7.06 -2.58
C ARG A 286 -9.21 6.70 -1.61
N LEU A 287 -8.89 5.83 -0.65
CA LEU A 287 -9.74 5.53 0.49
C LEU A 287 -10.00 6.78 1.34
N PRO A 288 -11.23 6.96 1.84
CA PRO A 288 -11.63 8.17 2.54
C PRO A 288 -10.98 8.33 3.93
N HIS A 289 -10.46 7.25 4.50
CA HIS A 289 -10.08 7.19 5.91
C HIS A 289 -8.59 6.99 6.12
N LEU A 290 -7.78 6.96 5.06
CA LEU A 290 -6.37 6.57 5.12
C LEU A 290 -5.49 7.65 4.49
N VAL A 291 -4.41 7.99 5.18
CA VAL A 291 -3.30 8.80 4.66
C VAL A 291 -1.98 8.26 5.17
N THR A 292 -0.99 8.27 4.29
CA THR A 292 0.39 7.95 4.64
C THR A 292 1.29 9.10 4.27
N PHE A 293 2.25 9.39 5.13
CA PHE A 293 3.28 10.39 4.90
C PHE A 293 4.61 9.94 5.50
N SER A 294 5.70 10.41 4.92
CA SER A 294 7.07 10.09 5.30
C SER A 294 7.78 11.34 5.79
N CYS A 295 8.34 11.28 6.99
CA CYS A 295 9.12 12.35 7.58
C CYS A 295 10.61 12.09 7.35
N LEU A 296 11.27 12.94 6.54
CA LEU A 296 12.72 12.82 6.34
C LEU A 296 13.48 12.98 7.66
N TYR A 297 14.61 12.25 7.76
CA TYR A 297 15.55 12.27 8.89
C TYR A 297 14.98 11.75 10.21
N VAL A 298 13.85 11.03 10.15
CA VAL A 298 13.19 10.44 11.31
C VAL A 298 13.15 8.93 11.16
N ASP A 299 13.55 8.22 12.21
CA ASP A 299 13.35 6.78 12.32
C ASP A 299 11.86 6.47 12.56
N GLY A 300 11.29 5.56 11.75
CA GLY A 300 9.86 5.25 11.80
C GLY A 300 9.42 4.67 13.15
N GLU A 301 10.18 3.73 13.70
CA GLU A 301 9.86 3.08 14.98
C GLU A 301 9.92 4.06 16.15
N ALA A 302 10.91 4.96 16.15
CA ALA A 302 11.00 6.04 17.13
C ALA A 302 9.80 6.99 17.04
N LEU A 303 9.34 7.32 15.83
CA LEU A 303 8.16 8.16 15.61
C LEU A 303 6.87 7.48 16.07
N LEU A 304 6.65 6.21 15.72
CA LEU A 304 5.50 5.44 16.19
C LEU A 304 5.48 5.33 17.72
N THR A 305 6.64 5.05 18.33
CA THR A 305 6.78 4.98 19.80
C THR A 305 6.47 6.32 20.47
N ALA A 306 6.92 7.44 19.89
CA ALA A 306 6.65 8.76 20.42
C ALA A 306 5.16 9.15 20.29
N LEU A 307 4.52 8.78 19.17
CA LEU A 307 3.08 8.98 18.97
C LEU A 307 2.23 8.13 19.92
N ASP A 308 2.63 6.88 20.19
CA ASP A 308 1.98 6.01 21.18
C ASP A 308 2.03 6.62 22.59
N ARG A 309 3.20 7.12 23.00
CA ARG A 309 3.36 7.87 24.27
C ARG A 309 2.50 9.14 24.32
N ALA A 310 2.28 9.79 23.18
CA ALA A 310 1.37 10.92 23.03
C ALA A 310 -0.11 10.52 22.96
N GLY A 311 -0.41 9.22 23.02
CA GLY A 311 -1.75 8.66 23.08
C GLY A 311 -2.39 8.40 21.73
N PHE A 312 -1.61 8.15 20.67
CA PHE A 312 -2.08 7.82 19.33
C PHE A 312 -1.56 6.46 18.89
N ALA A 313 -2.47 5.50 18.67
CA ALA A 313 -2.14 4.25 18.00
C ALA A 313 -2.13 4.49 16.48
N VAL A 314 -0.95 4.44 15.88
CA VAL A 314 -0.70 4.54 14.44
C VAL A 314 0.20 3.39 14.03
N SER A 315 0.33 3.15 12.72
CA SER A 315 1.12 2.06 12.17
C SER A 315 2.08 2.59 11.10
N SER A 316 3.13 1.83 10.78
CA SER A 316 3.92 2.02 9.56
C SER A 316 3.33 1.17 8.43
N GLY A 317 3.49 1.63 7.19
CA GLY A 317 3.07 0.89 6.00
C GLY A 317 3.63 -0.54 5.95
N SER A 318 4.85 -0.76 6.45
CA SER A 318 5.57 -2.04 6.43
C SER A 318 5.03 -3.15 7.35
N SER A 319 3.91 -2.96 8.04
CA SER A 319 3.49 -3.78 9.19
C SER A 319 3.21 -5.27 8.91
N CYS A 320 3.13 -5.71 7.66
CA CYS A 320 2.88 -7.13 7.34
C CYS A 320 4.14 -7.99 7.21
N THR A 321 5.34 -7.40 7.25
CA THR A 321 6.64 -8.09 7.26
C THR A 321 7.48 -7.67 8.46
N SER A 322 6.85 -7.45 9.63
CA SER A 322 7.45 -6.89 10.86
C SER A 322 8.66 -7.65 11.42
N SER A 323 9.05 -8.79 10.83
CA SER A 323 10.22 -9.59 11.22
C SER A 323 11.48 -9.28 10.42
N THR A 324 11.37 -8.59 9.29
CA THR A 324 12.51 -8.20 8.46
C THR A 324 12.56 -6.68 8.38
N LEU A 325 13.72 -6.09 8.70
CA LEU A 325 14.02 -4.65 8.61
C LEU A 325 14.02 -4.12 7.16
N THR A 326 13.24 -4.75 6.27
CA THR A 326 13.13 -4.40 4.86
C THR A 326 12.15 -3.23 4.68
N PRO A 327 12.45 -2.30 3.75
CA PRO A 327 11.53 -1.25 3.33
C PRO A 327 10.15 -1.79 2.94
N SER A 328 9.12 -0.97 3.07
CA SER A 328 7.80 -1.30 2.49
C SER A 328 7.96 -1.59 1.00
N HIS A 329 7.53 -2.77 0.57
CA HIS A 329 7.55 -3.14 -0.86
C HIS A 329 6.60 -2.27 -1.67
N VAL A 330 5.55 -1.73 -1.04
CA VAL A 330 4.61 -0.79 -1.68
C VAL A 330 5.31 0.53 -1.98
N LEU A 331 5.93 1.15 -0.98
CA LEU A 331 6.65 2.42 -1.16
C LEU A 331 7.84 2.25 -2.11
N ALA A 332 8.52 1.10 -2.05
CA ALA A 332 9.57 0.73 -2.98
C ALA A 332 9.06 0.66 -4.43
N ALA A 333 7.95 -0.03 -4.67
CA ALA A 333 7.35 -0.16 -6.00
C ALA A 333 6.87 1.19 -6.55
N MET A 334 6.48 2.13 -5.67
CA MET A 334 6.10 3.49 -6.04
C MET A 334 7.31 4.41 -6.31
N GLY A 335 8.52 4.04 -5.89
CA GLY A 335 9.69 4.91 -5.97
C GLY A 335 9.58 6.17 -5.11
N VAL A 336 8.96 6.05 -3.93
CA VAL A 336 8.80 7.15 -2.95
C VAL A 336 9.58 6.85 -1.67
N LEU A 337 9.69 7.83 -0.77
CA LEU A 337 10.39 7.64 0.50
C LEU A 337 9.78 6.50 1.32
N SER A 338 10.65 5.57 1.72
CA SER A 338 10.25 4.44 2.56
C SER A 338 10.47 4.70 4.06
N GLN A 339 11.33 5.65 4.42
CA GLN A 339 11.70 5.95 5.81
C GLN A 339 10.76 6.94 6.51
N GLY A 340 10.71 6.84 7.83
CA GLY A 340 9.93 7.74 8.66
C GLY A 340 8.45 7.76 8.28
N ASN A 341 7.96 6.68 7.67
CA ASN A 341 6.59 6.57 7.18
C ASN A 341 5.61 6.34 8.33
N VAL A 342 4.50 7.05 8.30
CA VAL A 342 3.38 6.91 9.23
C VAL A 342 2.11 6.76 8.42
N ARG A 343 1.41 5.65 8.65
CA ARG A 343 0.05 5.43 8.15
C ARG A 343 -0.95 5.78 9.24
N VAL A 344 -1.77 6.79 8.95
CA VAL A 344 -2.90 7.19 9.77
C VAL A 344 -4.17 6.69 9.10
N SER A 345 -4.91 5.82 9.79
CA SER A 345 -6.17 5.27 9.28
C SER A 345 -7.29 5.41 10.31
N LEU A 346 -8.28 6.24 9.99
CA LEU A 346 -9.30 6.68 10.92
C LEU A 346 -10.47 5.67 10.99
N PRO A 347 -10.85 5.19 12.19
CA PRO A 347 -12.02 4.34 12.34
C PRO A 347 -13.32 5.08 12.06
N HIS A 348 -14.41 4.33 11.84
CA HIS A 348 -15.74 4.94 11.81
C HIS A 348 -16.03 5.67 13.13
N GLY A 349 -16.61 6.87 13.02
CA GLY A 349 -16.95 7.69 14.19
C GLY A 349 -15.80 8.51 14.78
N THR A 350 -14.62 8.55 14.13
CA THR A 350 -13.50 9.38 14.63
C THR A 350 -13.92 10.84 14.87
N PRO A 351 -13.74 11.37 16.09
CA PRO A 351 -14.02 12.77 16.37
C PRO A 351 -12.98 13.69 15.72
N ALA A 352 -13.42 14.80 15.12
CA ALA A 352 -12.53 15.81 14.55
C ALA A 352 -11.51 16.36 15.56
N ALA A 353 -11.90 16.47 16.83
CA ALA A 353 -11.03 16.93 17.91
C ALA A 353 -9.81 16.00 18.15
N GLU A 354 -9.90 14.70 17.84
CA GLU A 354 -8.75 13.80 17.94
C GLU A 354 -7.74 14.03 16.82
N VAL A 355 -8.23 14.32 15.62
CA VAL A 355 -7.39 14.72 14.47
C VAL A 355 -6.71 16.07 14.75
N ASP A 356 -7.42 17.00 15.37
CA ASP A 356 -6.86 18.30 15.79
C ASP A 356 -5.76 18.13 16.84
N ARG A 357 -5.97 17.25 17.82
CA ARG A 357 -4.95 16.92 18.83
C ARG A 357 -3.71 16.28 18.17
N PHE A 358 -3.91 15.39 17.21
CA PHE A 358 -2.80 14.76 16.47
C PHE A 358 -1.96 15.79 15.72
N LEU A 359 -2.61 16.68 14.97
CA LEU A 359 -1.95 17.73 14.21
C LEU A 359 -1.24 18.76 15.11
N ALA A 360 -1.69 18.94 16.35
CA ALA A 360 -1.04 19.81 17.31
C ALA A 360 0.25 19.22 17.90
N VAL A 361 0.32 17.90 18.11
CA VAL A 361 1.49 17.25 18.75
C VAL A 361 2.56 16.79 17.76
N LEU A 362 2.16 16.42 16.54
CA LEU A 362 3.05 15.83 15.53
C LEU A 362 4.30 16.70 15.25
N PRO A 363 4.19 18.03 15.05
CA PRO A 363 5.37 18.85 14.76
C PRO A 363 6.43 18.84 15.85
N GLY A 364 6.01 18.90 17.13
CA GLY A 364 6.92 18.86 18.27
C GLY A 364 7.65 17.51 18.36
N ILE A 365 6.91 16.42 18.19
CA ILE A 365 7.48 15.05 18.20
C ILE A 365 8.53 14.89 17.10
N VAL A 366 8.22 15.33 15.87
CA VAL A 366 9.16 15.23 14.75
C VAL A 366 10.40 16.11 14.97
N ALA A 367 10.22 17.32 15.50
CA ALA A 367 11.34 18.22 15.81
C ALA A 367 12.27 17.63 16.88
N ASP A 368 11.70 17.06 17.95
CA ASP A 368 12.47 16.44 19.02
C ASP A 368 13.30 15.24 18.50
N LEU A 369 12.71 14.42 17.63
CA LEU A 369 13.41 13.28 17.02
C LEU A 369 14.54 13.72 16.07
N ARG A 370 14.33 14.78 15.28
CA ARG A 370 15.37 15.35 14.40
C ARG A 370 16.50 16.02 15.18
N ALA A 371 16.22 16.59 16.35
CA ALA A 371 17.24 17.16 17.21
C ALA A 371 18.25 16.11 17.70
N VAL A 372 17.82 14.85 17.88
CA VAL A 372 18.71 13.73 18.25
C VAL A 372 19.66 13.37 17.10
N THR A 373 19.23 13.49 15.85
CA THR A 373 20.03 13.12 14.67
C THR A 373 20.96 14.25 14.19
N GLY A 374 20.75 15.48 14.65
CA GLY A 374 21.61 16.63 14.37
C GLY A 374 21.44 17.21 12.95
N VAL A 375 20.32 16.93 12.28
CA VAL A 375 20.00 17.49 10.96
C VAL A 375 19.19 18.78 11.11
N THR A 376 19.58 19.84 10.41
CA THR A 376 18.79 21.08 10.34
C THR A 376 17.83 20.98 9.14
N PRO A 377 16.51 21.05 9.32
CA PRO A 377 15.55 20.97 8.21
C PRO A 377 15.79 22.08 7.17
N GLY A 378 15.62 21.74 5.90
CA GLY A 378 15.59 22.71 4.80
C GLY A 378 14.17 23.19 4.52
N VAL A 379 14.00 24.38 3.95
CA VAL A 379 12.69 24.78 3.40
C VAL A 379 12.62 24.24 1.97
N LEU A 380 11.79 23.21 1.75
CA LEU A 380 11.50 22.70 0.41
C LEU A 380 10.68 23.72 -0.41
N PRO A 381 10.87 23.82 -1.73
CA PRO A 381 9.93 24.54 -2.59
C PRO A 381 8.56 23.84 -2.55
N SER A 382 7.51 24.59 -2.20
CA SER A 382 6.12 24.10 -2.16
C SER A 382 5.68 23.64 -3.55
N ALA A 383 5.21 22.38 -3.66
CA ALA A 383 4.45 21.90 -4.81
C ALA A 383 3.04 22.52 -4.80
N ALA A 384 2.94 23.82 -5.12
CA ALA A 384 1.70 24.47 -5.50
C ALA A 384 1.50 24.27 -7.02
N GLY A 385 0.31 23.77 -7.39
CA GLY A 385 0.03 23.18 -8.69
C GLY A 385 0.24 24.07 -9.92
N THR A 386 0.46 23.42 -11.06
CA THR A 386 0.38 24.04 -12.38
C THR A 386 -0.64 23.29 -13.23
N ALA A 387 -1.87 23.80 -13.20
CA ALA A 387 -2.81 23.65 -14.30
C ALA A 387 -2.59 24.82 -15.28
N ALA A 388 -2.42 24.47 -16.56
CA ALA A 388 -2.52 25.29 -17.77
C ALA A 388 -1.61 26.53 -17.95
N ASP A 389 -0.71 26.49 -18.95
CA ASP A 389 -0.99 27.14 -20.24
C ASP A 389 0.03 26.71 -21.30
N SER A 390 -0.46 26.10 -22.38
CA SER A 390 0.31 25.83 -23.59
C SER A 390 0.16 27.01 -24.54
N ALA A 391 1.23 27.79 -24.69
CA ALA A 391 1.33 28.77 -25.77
C ALA A 391 2.67 28.61 -26.49
N ILE A 392 2.53 28.30 -27.78
CA ILE A 392 3.56 28.17 -28.80
C ILE A 392 4.25 29.52 -29.01
N ALA A 393 5.58 29.55 -29.04
CA ALA A 393 6.32 30.56 -29.80
C ALA A 393 7.66 30.00 -30.28
N ASP A 394 7.82 30.09 -31.59
CA ASP A 394 8.86 29.53 -32.43
C ASP A 394 9.95 30.58 -32.74
N SER A 395 11.14 30.10 -33.10
CA SER A 395 12.25 30.81 -33.77
C SER A 395 13.07 31.86 -32.99
N ALA A 396 14.41 31.70 -32.97
CA ALA A 396 15.29 32.25 -34.01
C ALA A 396 16.75 32.35 -33.53
N ILE A 397 17.65 32.02 -34.47
CA ILE A 397 19.11 32.00 -34.41
C ILE A 397 19.69 33.38 -34.75
N ALA A 398 20.71 33.85 -34.02
CA ALA A 398 21.77 34.80 -34.44
C ALA A 398 22.82 34.83 -33.32
N ASP A 399 24.03 34.29 -33.45
CA ASP A 399 25.20 34.66 -34.27
C ASP A 399 26.01 35.89 -33.77
N SER A 400 27.21 35.58 -33.26
CA SER A 400 28.46 36.36 -33.19
C SER A 400 28.64 37.51 -32.16
N PRO A 401 29.89 37.89 -31.77
CA PRO A 401 31.15 37.13 -31.71
C PRO A 401 31.96 37.35 -30.38
N MET A 402 33.03 36.56 -30.25
CA MET A 402 34.09 36.62 -29.22
C MET A 402 34.90 37.93 -29.20
N PRO A 403 35.65 38.20 -28.12
CA PRO A 403 37.04 38.58 -28.30
C PRO A 403 38.04 37.73 -27.49
N GLU A 404 39.27 37.76 -28.03
CA GLU A 404 40.47 36.98 -27.74
C GLU A 404 41.16 37.21 -26.38
N SER A 405 41.72 36.09 -25.90
CA SER A 405 43.01 35.83 -25.21
C SER A 405 43.63 36.86 -24.24
N ALA A 406 43.84 36.38 -23.00
CA ALA A 406 45.02 36.67 -22.20
C ALA A 406 45.23 35.56 -21.14
N GLU A 407 46.23 34.70 -21.35
CA GLU A 407 46.97 33.97 -20.30
C GLU A 407 48.22 34.81 -19.92
N PRO A 408 48.92 34.61 -18.76
CA PRO A 408 49.07 33.34 -18.04
C PRO A 408 49.05 33.43 -16.50
N GLY A 409 48.89 32.28 -15.84
CA GLY A 409 49.06 32.16 -14.39
C GLY A 409 48.96 30.72 -13.92
N THR A 410 50.07 30.00 -14.02
CA THR A 410 50.26 28.65 -13.47
C THR A 410 50.02 28.63 -11.96
N GLY A 411 48.91 28.02 -11.55
CA GLY A 411 48.66 27.57 -10.18
C GLY A 411 48.17 26.14 -10.25
N GLU A 412 48.98 25.21 -9.76
CA GLU A 412 48.65 23.78 -9.64
C GLU A 412 47.32 23.60 -8.89
N GLN A 413 46.30 23.12 -9.59
CA GLN A 413 45.12 22.51 -8.98
C GLN A 413 45.08 21.06 -9.42
N GLY A 414 45.06 20.15 -8.44
CA GLY A 414 45.05 18.71 -8.64
C GLY A 414 43.92 18.28 -9.57
N SER A 415 44.31 17.55 -10.62
CA SER A 415 43.43 16.84 -11.51
C SER A 415 42.71 15.71 -10.76
N GLY A 416 41.50 15.97 -10.26
CA GLY A 416 40.54 14.90 -9.97
C GLY A 416 39.98 14.37 -11.28
N GLU A 417 39.96 13.05 -11.48
CA GLU A 417 39.34 12.43 -12.66
C GLU A 417 37.89 12.92 -12.84
N PRO A 418 37.46 13.29 -14.07
CA PRO A 418 36.07 13.66 -14.33
C PRO A 418 35.15 12.48 -13.98
N GLY A 419 34.42 12.59 -12.87
CA GLY A 419 33.54 11.54 -12.34
C GLY A 419 33.92 11.00 -10.96
N SER A 420 35.07 11.38 -10.40
CA SER A 420 35.40 11.05 -9.01
C SER A 420 34.60 11.89 -8.01
N PRO A 421 34.02 11.28 -6.96
CA PRO A 421 33.26 12.01 -5.96
C PRO A 421 34.17 12.96 -5.17
N ALA A 422 33.73 14.21 -4.98
CA ALA A 422 34.40 15.20 -4.16
C ALA A 422 34.35 14.87 -2.66
N LEU A 423 33.35 14.07 -2.25
CA LEU A 423 33.19 13.57 -0.90
C LEU A 423 32.66 12.13 -0.93
N VAL A 424 33.22 11.28 -0.08
CA VAL A 424 32.72 9.91 0.14
C VAL A 424 32.23 9.81 1.58
N LEU A 425 30.97 9.42 1.75
CA LEU A 425 30.33 9.20 3.04
C LEU A 425 30.25 7.69 3.26
N ASP A 426 31.06 7.18 4.19
CA ASP A 426 30.99 5.78 4.59
C ASP A 426 29.89 5.56 5.62
N THR A 427 28.82 4.90 5.19
CA THR A 427 27.69 4.50 6.02
C THR A 427 27.44 3.00 5.99
N LEU A 428 28.45 2.20 5.64
CA LEU A 428 28.35 0.74 5.68
C LEU A 428 28.02 0.23 7.09
N GLY A 429 27.16 -0.79 7.15
CA GLY A 429 26.64 -1.34 8.40
C GLY A 429 25.63 -0.43 9.11
N ARG A 430 25.30 0.74 8.55
CA ARG A 430 24.28 1.65 9.08
C ARG A 430 23.01 1.55 8.24
N ARG A 431 21.88 1.47 8.93
CA ARG A 431 20.55 1.40 8.31
C ARG A 431 19.98 2.78 8.07
N CYS A 432 19.11 2.90 7.07
CA CYS A 432 18.30 4.09 6.87
C CYS A 432 17.46 4.40 8.11
N PRO A 433 17.30 5.69 8.48
CA PRO A 433 17.62 6.89 7.68
C PRO A 433 19.07 7.39 7.76
N ILE A 434 20.03 6.66 8.36
CA ILE A 434 21.38 7.18 8.61
C ILE A 434 22.15 7.58 7.32
N PRO A 435 22.18 6.78 6.23
CA PRO A 435 22.84 7.18 4.98
C PRO A 435 22.32 8.51 4.43
N VAL A 436 21.00 8.72 4.48
CA VAL A 436 20.35 9.97 4.03
C VAL A 436 20.64 11.14 4.99
N ILE A 437 20.70 10.88 6.30
CA ILE A 437 21.07 11.87 7.32
C ILE A 437 22.51 12.36 7.10
N GLU A 438 23.46 11.44 6.89
CA GLU A 438 24.86 11.80 6.66
C GLU A 438 25.02 12.55 5.33
N LEU A 439 24.29 12.14 4.29
CA LEU A 439 24.22 12.89 3.03
C LEU A 439 23.73 14.32 3.25
N ALA A 440 22.60 14.51 3.94
CA ALA A 440 22.02 15.83 4.17
C ALA A 440 22.92 16.75 5.00
N LYS A 441 23.69 16.22 5.96
CA LYS A 441 24.64 17.01 6.75
C LYS A 441 25.80 17.57 5.92
N HIS A 442 26.34 16.75 5.01
CA HIS A 442 27.59 17.07 4.34
C HIS A 442 27.43 17.51 2.87
N ILE A 443 26.24 17.38 2.26
CA ILE A 443 26.00 17.83 0.87
C ILE A 443 26.31 19.33 0.70
N GLY A 444 26.11 20.14 1.74
CA GLY A 444 26.41 21.57 1.74
C GLY A 444 27.92 21.90 1.73
N GLU A 445 28.78 20.93 2.03
CA GLU A 445 30.24 21.10 2.09
C GLU A 445 30.90 21.00 0.72
N VAL A 446 30.25 20.34 -0.25
CA VAL A 446 30.77 20.23 -1.63
C VAL A 446 30.25 21.36 -2.52
N PRO A 447 31.01 21.88 -3.50
CA PRO A 447 30.53 22.96 -4.37
C PRO A 447 29.38 22.49 -5.29
N PRO A 448 28.49 23.38 -5.75
CA PRO A 448 27.48 23.04 -6.77
C PRO A 448 28.13 22.40 -8.00
N GLY A 449 27.50 21.35 -8.52
CA GLY A 449 28.00 20.51 -9.61
C GLY A 449 28.89 19.34 -9.16
N ALA A 450 29.41 19.34 -7.92
CA ALA A 450 30.22 18.25 -7.39
C ALA A 450 29.40 17.01 -7.02
N LEU A 451 30.06 15.85 -7.04
CA LEU A 451 29.48 14.56 -6.68
C LEU A 451 29.83 14.18 -5.25
N VAL A 452 28.84 13.69 -4.51
CA VAL A 452 29.00 12.98 -3.23
C VAL A 452 28.68 11.51 -3.47
N ALA A 453 29.51 10.61 -2.96
CA ALA A 453 29.23 9.18 -2.96
C ALA A 453 28.80 8.75 -1.54
N VAL A 454 27.63 8.13 -1.41
CA VAL A 454 27.14 7.53 -0.16
C VAL A 454 27.36 6.02 -0.26
N LEU A 455 28.26 5.47 0.55
CA LEU A 455 28.49 4.02 0.63
C LEU A 455 27.48 3.40 1.60
N SER A 456 26.66 2.47 1.13
CA SER A 456 25.69 1.77 1.97
C SER A 456 25.45 0.33 1.49
N ASP A 457 25.29 -0.58 2.45
CA ASP A 457 24.89 -1.97 2.29
C ASP A 457 23.41 -2.19 2.64
N ASP A 458 22.66 -1.11 2.87
CA ASP A 458 21.25 -1.14 3.19
C ASP A 458 20.39 -1.07 1.92
N GLU A 459 19.46 -2.01 1.75
CA GLU A 459 18.57 -2.07 0.58
C GLU A 459 17.66 -0.84 0.49
N ALA A 460 17.34 -0.24 1.63
CA ALA A 460 16.54 0.99 1.71
C ALA A 460 17.22 2.19 1.06
N ALA A 461 18.56 2.28 1.15
CA ALA A 461 19.31 3.40 0.58
C ALA A 461 19.12 3.51 -0.94
N ARG A 462 18.87 2.39 -1.61
CA ARG A 462 18.56 2.34 -3.05
C ARG A 462 17.29 3.10 -3.42
N LEU A 463 16.33 3.16 -2.51
CA LEU A 463 15.05 3.84 -2.67
C LEU A 463 15.13 5.26 -2.12
N ASP A 464 15.71 5.39 -0.92
CA ASP A 464 15.65 6.63 -0.15
C ASP A 464 16.63 7.69 -0.68
N VAL A 465 17.79 7.31 -1.23
CA VAL A 465 18.74 8.30 -1.80
C VAL A 465 18.17 8.98 -3.05
N PRO A 466 17.64 8.25 -4.06
CA PRO A 466 16.98 8.88 -5.20
C PRO A 466 15.76 9.73 -4.78
N ALA A 467 14.91 9.21 -3.90
CA ALA A 467 13.73 9.94 -3.43
C ALA A 467 14.12 11.23 -2.65
N TRP A 468 15.17 11.17 -1.84
CA TRP A 468 15.72 12.35 -1.17
C TRP A 468 16.24 13.39 -2.16
N CYS A 469 16.94 12.96 -3.23
CA CYS A 469 17.43 13.86 -4.28
C CYS A 469 16.26 14.61 -4.94
N GLU A 470 15.20 13.89 -5.32
CA GLU A 470 14.00 14.47 -5.91
C GLU A 470 13.34 15.48 -4.98
N MET A 471 13.20 15.14 -3.69
CA MET A 471 12.60 16.04 -2.71
C MET A 471 13.42 17.30 -2.46
N THR A 472 14.74 17.19 -2.40
CA THR A 472 15.65 18.31 -2.07
C THR A 472 16.12 19.09 -3.30
N GLY A 473 15.77 18.64 -4.51
CA GLY A 473 16.15 19.28 -5.77
C GLY A 473 17.59 18.97 -6.22
N HIS A 474 18.24 17.96 -5.62
CA HIS A 474 19.54 17.45 -6.05
C HIS A 474 19.41 16.40 -7.15
N ALA A 475 20.48 16.14 -7.89
CA ALA A 475 20.44 15.19 -9.00
C ALA A 475 21.06 13.85 -8.61
N TYR A 476 20.26 12.78 -8.66
CA TYR A 476 20.77 11.41 -8.51
C TYR A 476 21.55 11.01 -9.78
N ALA A 477 22.85 10.73 -9.62
CA ALA A 477 23.77 10.45 -10.72
C ALA A 477 24.01 8.94 -10.94
N GLY A 478 23.26 8.08 -10.25
CA GLY A 478 23.31 6.62 -10.37
C GLY A 478 24.05 5.94 -9.22
N GLU A 479 24.21 4.62 -9.35
CA GLU A 479 24.87 3.76 -8.36
C GLU A 479 26.00 2.95 -9.00
N ARG A 480 27.02 2.60 -8.21
CA ARG A 480 28.08 1.66 -8.63
C ARG A 480 28.49 0.74 -7.48
N PRO A 481 28.96 -0.49 -7.75
CA PRO A 481 29.50 -1.36 -6.71
C PRO A 481 30.67 -0.70 -5.97
N SER A 482 30.72 -0.86 -4.65
CA SER A 482 31.84 -0.38 -3.83
C SER A 482 32.91 -1.48 -3.66
N PRO A 483 34.21 -1.17 -3.80
CA PRO A 483 35.29 -2.11 -3.51
C PRO A 483 35.31 -2.59 -2.05
N GLU A 484 34.73 -1.80 -1.14
CA GLU A 484 34.68 -2.07 0.31
C GLU A 484 33.44 -2.89 0.72
N GLY A 485 32.61 -3.29 -0.24
CA GLY A 485 31.32 -3.94 -0.02
C GLY A 485 30.15 -2.95 -0.09
N GLY A 486 28.97 -3.42 -0.47
CA GLY A 486 27.78 -2.57 -0.67
C GLY A 486 27.79 -1.76 -1.98
N VAL A 487 27.00 -0.68 -2.00
CA VAL A 487 26.75 0.16 -3.18
C VAL A 487 27.14 1.61 -2.86
N ALA A 488 27.79 2.27 -3.82
CA ALA A 488 28.06 3.70 -3.79
C ALA A 488 26.98 4.45 -4.59
N TYR A 489 26.10 5.16 -3.88
CA TYR A 489 25.06 6.01 -4.47
C TYR A 489 25.63 7.39 -4.75
N LEU A 490 25.57 7.84 -6.00
CA LEU A 490 26.19 9.09 -6.45
C LEU A 490 25.14 10.20 -6.51
N VAL A 491 25.40 11.30 -5.81
CA VAL A 491 24.50 12.45 -5.72
C VAL A 491 25.25 13.70 -6.15
N ARG A 492 24.67 14.44 -7.09
CA ARG A 492 25.21 15.72 -7.55
C ARG A 492 24.50 16.86 -6.86
N ARG A 493 25.27 17.70 -6.16
CA ARG A 493 24.75 18.95 -5.60
C ARG A 493 24.38 19.88 -6.75
N THR A 494 23.16 20.39 -6.73
CA THR A 494 22.60 21.27 -7.79
C THR A 494 22.70 22.75 -7.44
N SER A 495 22.61 23.11 -6.15
CA SER A 495 22.61 24.49 -5.65
C SER A 495 23.38 24.66 -4.36
#